data_AF-A0A6S6TBP9-F1
#
_entry.id   AF-A0A6S6TBP9-F1
#
_cell.length_a   1.000
_cell.length_b   1.000
_cell.length_c   1.000
_cell.angle_alpha   90.00
_cell.angle_beta   90.00
_cell.angle_gamma   90.00
#
_symmetry.space_group_name_H-M   'P 1'
#
loop_
_entity.id
_entity.type
_entity.pdbx_description
1 polymer ?
#
loop_
_entity_poly.entity_id
_entity_poly.type
_entity_poly.pdbx_seq_one_letter_code
_entity_poly.pdbx_strand_id
1 'polypeptide(L)'
;MLDFGYENEEGFMLYQYTNEENKVFNLAPHNDFTIESENIFTTIVGQNGTGKSRLLKSILEDLIVDNDTRIKASSTHYNMVAISPSPYDKFPMPKYTNGNYTYLGLRGLKSDDMSASYLSKIVFLLINKFHDDTFNVNELMSILDYLDYKKKISFKFKIIGRDFLKSIGKVDSLKFNKIDSFWLGFVQEKYVKYFFNNNLEVKNEEDLEVLLRLSNLISYEERLKKPTLSILNGVFSVGSNTSFTVEDILFMLNFELLKLEDVSLYKKGLNKKLLMSEASSGEQSIIMSMLGIASKIKDGSLICIST
;
A
#
# COMPACT_ATOMS: atom_id res chain seq x y z
N MET A 1 -26.87 13.58 36.13
CA MET A 1 -25.40 13.77 36.16
C MET A 1 -24.78 12.46 35.74
N LEU A 2 -24.67 12.27 34.43
CA LEU A 2 -23.92 11.18 33.80
C LEU A 2 -23.22 11.87 32.63
N ASP A 3 -21.99 12.27 32.90
CA ASP A 3 -21.09 12.86 31.92
C ASP A 3 -20.59 11.69 31.08
N PHE A 4 -21.18 11.51 29.89
CA PHE A 4 -20.63 10.63 28.89
C PHE A 4 -19.40 11.35 28.34
N GLY A 5 -18.24 11.04 28.91
CA GLY A 5 -16.95 11.48 28.41
C GLY A 5 -16.79 11.02 26.96
N TYR A 6 -17.14 11.90 26.04
CA TYR A 6 -16.56 11.89 24.71
C TYR A 6 -15.09 12.24 24.92
N GLU A 7 -14.22 11.23 24.90
CA GLU A 7 -12.82 11.45 24.57
C GLU A 7 -12.82 12.13 23.19
N ASN A 8 -12.61 13.44 23.17
CA ASN A 8 -12.30 14.14 21.94
C ASN A 8 -11.03 13.47 21.40
N GLU A 9 -11.13 12.82 20.23
CA GLU A 9 -9.96 12.36 19.48
C GLU A 9 -9.17 13.61 19.06
N GLU A 10 -8.31 14.10 19.94
CA GLU A 10 -7.46 15.24 19.67
C GLU A 10 -6.44 14.84 18.59
N GLY A 11 -6.52 15.52 17.44
CA GLY A 11 -5.59 15.32 16.34
C GLY A 11 -4.13 15.50 16.76
N PHE A 12 -3.22 14.78 16.10
CA PHE A 12 -1.78 14.89 16.33
C PHE A 12 -1.19 16.11 15.61
N MET A 13 -0.45 16.94 16.35
CA MET A 13 0.35 18.05 15.83
C MET A 13 1.73 18.01 16.49
N LEU A 14 2.78 18.07 15.67
CA LEU A 14 4.16 18.23 16.14
C LEU A 14 4.54 19.71 16.15
N TYR A 15 4.63 20.30 17.35
CA TYR A 15 4.94 21.73 17.53
C TYR A 15 6.41 22.03 17.37
N GLN A 16 7.25 21.21 18.02
CA GLN A 16 8.64 21.53 18.22
C GLN A 16 9.47 20.26 18.29
N TYR A 17 10.67 20.35 17.70
CA TYR A 17 11.68 19.32 17.78
C TYR A 17 13.01 19.91 18.23
N THR A 18 13.69 19.27 19.17
CA THR A 18 15.04 19.64 19.60
C THR A 18 16.01 18.55 19.21
N ASN A 19 17.02 18.88 18.40
CA ASN A 19 18.01 17.89 17.99
C ASN A 19 19.05 17.61 19.11
N GLU A 20 19.96 16.66 18.85
CA GLU A 20 21.05 16.30 19.78
C GLU A 20 22.02 17.45 20.10
N GLU A 21 22.08 18.48 19.25
CA GLU A 21 22.89 19.68 19.44
C GLU A 21 22.14 20.79 20.21
N ASN A 22 20.99 20.49 20.81
CA ASN A 22 20.08 21.44 21.47
C ASN A 22 19.54 22.55 20.57
N LYS A 23 19.60 22.36 19.24
CA LYS A 23 18.97 23.26 18.29
C LYS A 23 17.48 22.97 18.22
N VAL A 24 16.69 24.02 18.45
CA VAL A 24 15.23 23.97 18.48
C VAL A 24 14.65 24.32 17.10
N PHE A 25 13.74 23.48 16.62
CA PHE A 25 12.98 23.65 15.39
C PHE A 25 11.51 23.81 15.73
N ASN A 26 10.94 24.98 15.46
CA ASN A 26 9.51 25.20 15.55
C ASN A 26 8.86 24.75 14.24
N LEU A 27 8.05 23.71 14.31
CA LEU A 27 7.43 23.08 13.15
C LEU A 27 5.98 23.53 12.97
N ALA A 28 5.29 23.87 14.06
CA ALA A 28 3.96 24.46 14.04
C ALA A 28 3.83 25.61 15.06
N PRO A 29 2.86 26.52 14.90
CA PRO A 29 2.60 27.59 15.86
C PRO A 29 2.30 27.01 17.26
N HIS A 30 2.85 27.64 18.31
CA HIS A 30 2.81 27.09 19.67
C HIS A 30 1.56 27.51 20.48
N ASN A 31 0.75 28.48 20.04
CA ASN A 31 -0.38 29.01 20.83
C ASN A 31 -1.59 29.40 19.95
N ASP A 32 -2.78 29.24 20.52
CA ASP A 32 -4.05 29.90 20.19
C ASP A 32 -4.71 29.67 18.83
N PHE A 33 -4.19 28.76 18.00
CA PHE A 33 -5.09 28.11 17.06
C PHE A 33 -5.96 27.17 17.89
N THR A 34 -7.23 27.55 18.11
CA THR A 34 -8.27 26.53 18.10
C THR A 34 -7.98 25.73 16.85
N ILE A 35 -7.55 24.48 17.03
CA ILE A 35 -7.35 23.53 15.95
C ILE A 35 -8.74 23.34 15.36
N GLU A 36 -9.16 24.27 14.51
CA GLU A 36 -10.06 23.97 13.44
C GLU A 36 -9.46 22.75 12.77
N SER A 37 -10.31 21.80 12.41
CA SER A 37 -10.00 20.47 11.89
C SER A 37 -9.26 20.50 10.54
N GLU A 38 -8.17 21.25 10.45
CA GLU A 38 -7.37 21.54 9.27
C GLU A 38 -5.98 20.92 9.39
N ASN A 39 -5.41 20.60 8.23
CA ASN A 39 -4.07 20.02 8.14
C ASN A 39 -2.98 21.09 8.26
N ILE A 40 -1.92 20.79 9.01
CA ILE A 40 -0.75 21.67 9.17
C ILE A 40 0.39 21.18 8.29
N PHE A 41 0.98 22.11 7.53
CA PHE A 41 2.07 21.81 6.60
C PHE A 41 3.33 22.57 6.98
N THR A 42 4.41 21.84 7.24
CA THR A 42 5.74 22.41 7.50
C THR A 42 6.67 22.09 6.34
N THR A 43 7.24 23.13 5.72
CA THR A 43 8.20 22.95 4.63
C THR A 43 9.62 23.28 5.09
N ILE A 44 10.54 22.32 4.99
CA ILE A 44 11.95 22.50 5.34
C ILE A 44 12.75 22.80 4.07
N VAL A 45 13.27 24.03 3.97
CA VAL A 45 14.06 24.51 2.82
C VAL A 45 15.54 24.68 3.17
N GLY A 46 16.41 24.52 2.17
CA GLY A 46 17.86 24.69 2.34
C GLY A 46 18.65 24.05 1.19
N GLN A 47 19.92 24.41 1.06
CA GLN A 47 20.80 23.88 0.01
C GLN A 47 20.92 22.34 0.07
N ASN A 48 21.32 21.70 -1.03
CA ASN A 48 21.59 20.27 -1.04
C ASN A 48 22.73 19.94 -0.07
N GLY A 49 22.60 18.80 0.64
CA GLY A 49 23.61 18.38 1.62
C GLY A 49 23.50 19.02 3.03
N THR A 50 22.62 20.01 3.24
CA THR A 50 22.44 20.69 4.54
C THR A 50 21.78 19.85 5.64
N GLY A 51 21.44 18.59 5.37
CA GLY A 51 20.92 17.67 6.38
C GLY A 51 19.40 17.62 6.53
N LYS A 52 18.60 18.19 5.62
CA LYS A 52 17.12 18.14 5.66
C LYS A 52 16.56 16.73 5.89
N SER A 53 16.97 15.74 5.09
CA SER A 53 16.54 14.35 5.26
C SER A 53 17.11 13.68 6.53
N ARG A 54 18.24 14.19 7.06
CA ARG A 54 18.75 13.74 8.38
C ARG A 54 17.87 14.28 9.51
N LEU A 55 17.44 15.54 9.43
CA LEU A 55 16.51 16.13 10.39
C LEU A 55 15.19 15.37 10.42
N LEU A 56 14.57 15.12 9.25
CA LEU A 56 13.34 14.33 9.19
C LEU A 56 13.52 12.90 9.72
N LYS A 57 14.67 12.27 9.46
CA LYS A 57 15.01 10.97 10.04
C LYS A 57 15.05 11.05 11.58
N SER A 58 15.78 12.02 12.14
CA SER A 58 15.91 12.14 13.60
C SER A 58 14.57 12.41 14.28
N ILE A 59 13.71 13.23 13.68
CA ILE A 59 12.32 13.42 14.15
C ILE A 59 11.58 12.08 14.20
N LEU A 60 11.60 11.31 13.12
CA LEU A 60 10.92 10.01 13.06
C LEU A 60 11.51 8.98 14.03
N GLU A 61 12.84 8.92 14.17
CA GLU A 61 13.50 8.01 15.11
C GLU A 61 13.12 8.33 16.56
N ASP A 62 13.07 9.61 16.90
CA ASP A 62 12.72 10.04 18.26
C ASP A 62 11.24 9.82 18.56
N LEU A 63 10.36 9.96 17.56
CA LEU A 63 8.96 9.58 17.67
C LEU A 63 8.80 8.06 17.83
N ILE A 64 9.46 7.25 17.00
CA ILE A 64 9.37 5.79 17.05
C ILE A 64 9.75 5.22 18.43
N VAL A 65 10.70 5.86 19.13
CA VAL A 65 11.20 5.44 20.44
C VAL A 65 10.51 6.20 21.59
N ASP A 66 9.52 7.04 21.29
CA ASP A 66 8.78 7.89 22.25
C ASP A 66 9.71 8.71 23.16
N ASN A 67 10.68 9.40 22.56
CA ASN A 67 11.62 10.25 23.29
C ASN A 67 11.02 11.64 23.57
N ASP A 68 10.17 11.71 24.60
CA ASP A 68 9.41 12.90 25.01
C ASP A 68 10.26 14.16 25.32
N THR A 69 11.56 14.00 25.60
CA THR A 69 12.41 15.14 25.94
C THR A 69 12.75 16.05 24.75
N ARG A 70 12.72 15.49 23.53
CA ARG A 70 13.08 16.19 22.29
C ARG A 70 11.87 16.61 21.47
N ILE A 71 10.68 16.18 21.86
CA ILE A 71 9.46 16.28 21.06
C ILE A 71 8.41 17.03 21.89
N LYS A 72 7.80 18.04 21.28
CA LYS A 72 6.56 18.62 21.81
C LYS A 72 5.46 18.40 20.78
N ALA A 73 4.43 17.65 21.15
CA ALA A 73 3.29 17.35 20.32
C ALA A 73 1.98 17.46 21.09
N SER A 74 0.84 17.54 20.39
CA SER A 74 -0.49 17.64 21.00
C SER A 74 -0.94 16.33 21.64
N SER A 75 -0.55 15.20 21.09
CA SER A 75 -0.90 13.87 21.57
C SER A 75 0.26 12.89 21.37
N THR A 76 0.20 11.77 22.08
CA THR A 76 1.12 10.62 21.92
C THR A 76 0.56 9.56 20.96
N HIS A 77 -0.69 9.69 20.53
CA HIS A 77 -1.34 8.77 19.61
C HIS A 77 -1.30 9.33 18.19
N TYR A 78 -0.49 8.72 17.34
CA TYR A 78 -0.34 9.16 15.97
C TYR A 78 0.03 8.02 15.02
N ASN A 79 -0.22 8.25 13.74
CA ASN A 79 0.20 7.35 12.67
C ASN A 79 1.24 8.04 11.81
N MET A 80 2.44 7.45 11.75
CA MET A 80 3.54 8.00 10.97
C MET A 80 3.58 7.39 9.58
N VAL A 81 3.60 8.25 8.57
CA VAL A 81 3.82 7.84 7.17
C VAL A 81 5.05 8.56 6.64
N ALA A 82 6.12 7.81 6.39
CA ALA A 82 7.35 8.34 5.80
C ALA A 82 7.40 7.96 4.31
N ILE A 83 7.58 8.95 3.44
CA ILE A 83 7.45 8.78 2.00
C ILE A 83 8.67 9.34 1.28
N SER A 84 9.34 8.49 0.49
CA SER A 84 10.40 8.96 -0.39
C SER A 84 10.41 8.22 -1.72
N PRO A 85 10.45 8.96 -2.84
CA PRO A 85 10.69 8.38 -4.16
C PRO A 85 12.17 8.09 -4.42
N SER A 86 13.07 8.38 -3.46
CA SER A 86 14.51 8.16 -3.59
C SER A 86 14.93 6.85 -2.94
N PRO A 87 15.75 6.01 -3.58
CA PRO A 87 16.34 4.83 -2.92
C PRO A 87 17.43 5.19 -1.91
N TYR A 88 17.86 6.47 -1.87
CA TYR A 88 18.91 6.98 -0.99
C TYR A 88 18.36 7.79 0.19
N ASP A 89 17.05 7.72 0.44
CA ASP A 89 16.47 8.33 1.63
C ASP A 89 17.09 7.76 2.90
N LYS A 90 16.90 8.47 4.01
CA LYS A 90 17.47 8.08 5.30
C LYS A 90 16.41 7.64 6.30
N PHE A 91 15.16 7.44 5.87
CA PHE A 91 14.08 7.11 6.78
C PHE A 91 14.29 5.77 7.49
N PRO A 92 13.77 5.61 8.71
CA PRO A 92 13.84 4.35 9.44
C PRO A 92 13.19 3.20 8.66
N MET A 93 13.75 1.99 8.76
CA MET A 93 13.11 0.79 8.19
C MET A 93 12.14 0.17 9.20
N PRO A 94 10.99 -0.39 8.77
CA PRO A 94 9.93 -0.88 9.66
C PRO A 94 10.33 -2.04 10.60
N LYS A 95 11.50 -2.65 10.44
CA LYS A 95 11.98 -3.74 11.32
C LYS A 95 12.14 -3.33 12.79
N TYR A 96 11.97 -2.06 13.12
CA TYR A 96 12.24 -1.47 14.44
C TYR A 96 11.03 -0.72 15.06
N THR A 97 9.78 -0.97 14.62
CA THR A 97 8.65 -0.09 15.00
C THR A 97 7.43 -0.80 15.58
N ASN A 98 6.78 -0.19 16.58
CA ASN A 98 5.56 -0.63 17.28
C ASN A 98 4.26 -0.54 16.44
N GLY A 99 4.32 -0.80 15.13
CA GLY A 99 3.14 -0.82 14.24
C GLY A 99 2.60 0.55 13.79
N ASN A 100 2.88 1.63 14.52
CA ASN A 100 2.40 3.00 14.20
C ASN A 100 3.21 3.73 13.12
N TYR A 101 4.19 3.07 12.49
CA TYR A 101 5.06 3.64 11.47
C TYR A 101 4.96 2.86 10.16
N THR A 102 4.69 3.57 9.08
CA THR A 102 4.70 3.04 7.72
C THR A 102 5.73 3.75 6.86
N TYR A 103 6.70 2.99 6.34
CA TYR A 103 7.62 3.47 5.31
C TYR A 103 7.11 3.13 3.90
N LEU A 104 6.86 4.17 3.11
CA LEU A 104 6.48 4.14 1.71
C LEU A 104 7.64 4.73 0.86
N GLY A 105 8.68 3.94 0.65
CA GLY A 105 9.74 4.29 -0.27
C GLY A 105 10.40 3.09 -0.93
N LEU A 106 11.43 3.37 -1.73
CA LEU A 106 12.06 2.38 -2.61
C LEU A 106 13.02 1.42 -1.89
N ARG A 107 13.49 1.77 -0.68
CA ARG A 107 14.47 0.97 0.04
C ARG A 107 13.88 -0.37 0.50
N GLY A 108 14.65 -1.44 0.31
CA GLY A 108 14.25 -2.80 0.70
C GLY A 108 13.40 -3.55 -0.33
N LEU A 109 13.09 -2.95 -1.48
CA LEU A 109 12.43 -3.63 -2.58
C LEU A 109 13.41 -4.56 -3.32
N LYS A 110 13.02 -5.83 -3.48
CA LYS A 110 13.81 -6.86 -4.16
C LYS A 110 13.50 -6.86 -5.67
N SER A 111 14.08 -5.93 -6.43
CA SER A 111 13.96 -5.92 -7.90
C SER A 111 14.91 -4.95 -8.58
N ASP A 112 15.32 -5.28 -9.81
CA ASP A 112 16.06 -4.37 -10.70
C ASP A 112 15.22 -3.13 -11.11
N ASP A 113 13.88 -3.26 -11.13
CA ASP A 113 12.94 -2.15 -11.35
C ASP A 113 12.25 -1.73 -10.06
N MET A 114 12.90 -0.82 -9.33
CA MET A 114 12.40 -0.31 -8.04
C MET A 114 11.06 0.43 -8.17
N SER A 115 10.78 1.06 -9.31
CA SER A 115 9.55 1.81 -9.54
C SER A 115 8.34 0.89 -9.63
N ALA A 116 8.45 -0.19 -10.41
CA ALA A 116 7.40 -1.19 -10.56
C ALA A 116 7.13 -1.94 -9.24
N SER A 117 8.17 -2.25 -8.46
CA SER A 117 8.01 -2.90 -7.15
C SER A 117 7.34 -1.99 -6.12
N TYR A 118 7.66 -0.69 -6.14
CA TYR A 118 7.02 0.26 -5.23
C TYR A 118 5.56 0.47 -5.58
N LEU A 119 5.26 0.60 -6.88
CA LEU A 119 3.91 0.64 -7.39
C LEU A 119 3.14 -0.63 -7.04
N SER A 120 3.76 -1.81 -7.18
CA SER A 120 3.18 -3.09 -6.76
C SER A 120 2.79 -3.09 -5.28
N LYS A 121 3.68 -2.59 -4.41
CA LYS A 121 3.43 -2.46 -2.97
C LYS A 121 2.25 -1.52 -2.69
N ILE A 122 2.20 -0.34 -3.33
CA ILE A 122 1.10 0.61 -3.14
C ILE A 122 -0.22 0.03 -3.64
N VAL A 123 -0.22 -0.60 -4.82
CA VAL A 123 -1.41 -1.24 -5.38
C VAL A 123 -1.91 -2.34 -4.46
N PHE A 124 -1.03 -3.18 -3.93
CA PHE A 124 -1.38 -4.19 -2.94
C PHE A 124 -1.96 -3.57 -1.67
N LEU A 125 -1.35 -2.50 -1.14
CA LEU A 125 -1.87 -1.78 0.03
C LEU A 125 -3.26 -1.20 -0.21
N LEU A 126 -3.49 -0.58 -1.37
CA LEU A 126 -4.80 -0.06 -1.77
C LEU A 126 -5.80 -1.22 -1.84
N ILE A 127 -5.44 -2.30 -2.55
CA ILE A 127 -6.24 -3.51 -2.75
C ILE A 127 -6.69 -4.14 -1.42
N ASN A 128 -5.78 -4.36 -0.47
CA ASN A 128 -6.13 -4.94 0.82
C ASN A 128 -7.04 -4.01 1.63
N LYS A 129 -6.78 -2.71 1.56
CA LYS A 129 -7.61 -1.70 2.23
C LYS A 129 -9.04 -1.67 1.69
N PHE A 130 -9.24 -1.95 0.39
CA PHE A 130 -10.58 -2.15 -0.16
C PHE A 130 -11.25 -3.42 0.35
N HIS A 131 -10.51 -4.52 0.46
CA HIS A 131 -11.03 -5.78 0.96
C HIS A 131 -11.54 -5.66 2.41
N ASP A 132 -10.87 -4.85 3.23
CA ASP A 132 -11.23 -4.67 4.64
C ASP A 132 -12.35 -3.62 4.85
N ASP A 133 -12.99 -3.11 3.78
CA ASP A 133 -14.01 -2.03 3.79
C ASP A 133 -13.59 -0.74 4.52
N THR A 134 -12.31 -0.60 4.87
CA THR A 134 -11.76 0.54 5.63
C THR A 134 -11.29 1.67 4.71
N PHE A 135 -11.46 1.54 3.39
CA PHE A 135 -10.91 2.47 2.42
C PHE A 135 -11.98 3.22 1.65
N ASN A 136 -11.88 4.54 1.72
CA ASN A 136 -12.72 5.43 0.94
C ASN A 136 -12.20 5.51 -0.51
N VAL A 137 -12.74 4.67 -1.40
CA VAL A 137 -12.40 4.69 -2.84
C VAL A 137 -12.59 6.08 -3.45
N ASN A 138 -13.53 6.87 -2.91
CA ASN A 138 -13.80 8.21 -3.41
C ASN A 138 -12.64 9.16 -3.16
N GLU A 139 -11.86 8.98 -2.09
CA GLU A 139 -10.67 9.80 -1.82
C GLU A 139 -9.60 9.57 -2.89
N LEU A 140 -9.35 8.31 -3.25
CA LEU A 140 -8.50 7.97 -4.39
C LEU A 140 -8.99 8.62 -5.69
N MET A 141 -10.30 8.56 -5.95
CA MET A 141 -10.88 9.18 -7.14
C MET A 141 -10.72 10.70 -7.13
N SER A 142 -10.86 11.35 -5.96
CA SER A 142 -10.64 12.80 -5.80
C SER A 142 -9.19 13.19 -6.04
N ILE A 143 -8.23 12.38 -5.60
CA ILE A 143 -6.79 12.60 -5.88
C ILE A 143 -6.50 12.50 -7.37
N LEU A 144 -7.04 11.47 -8.05
CA LEU A 144 -6.89 11.36 -9.50
C LEU A 144 -7.48 12.58 -10.22
N ASP A 145 -8.66 13.02 -9.76
CA ASP A 145 -9.35 14.18 -10.31
C ASP A 145 -8.55 15.49 -10.13
N TYR A 146 -7.94 15.67 -8.96
CA TYR A 146 -7.05 16.78 -8.61
C TYR A 146 -5.78 16.81 -9.47
N LEU A 147 -5.21 15.63 -9.75
CA LEU A 147 -4.06 15.47 -10.65
C LEU A 147 -4.41 15.59 -12.14
N ASP A 148 -5.61 16.04 -12.48
CA ASP A 148 -6.12 16.17 -13.86
C ASP A 148 -6.21 14.84 -14.63
N TYR A 149 -6.38 13.73 -13.89
CA TYR A 149 -6.75 12.43 -14.44
C TYR A 149 -8.26 12.19 -14.32
N LYS A 150 -8.80 11.37 -15.20
CA LYS A 150 -10.13 10.81 -15.06
C LYS A 150 -10.15 9.95 -13.78
N LYS A 151 -11.33 9.82 -13.17
CA LYS A 151 -11.62 8.92 -12.03
C LYS A 151 -11.59 7.44 -12.44
N LYS A 152 -10.48 7.04 -13.07
CA LYS A 152 -10.23 5.73 -13.66
C LYS A 152 -8.76 5.35 -13.52
N ILE A 153 -8.52 4.20 -12.88
CA ILE A 153 -7.22 3.56 -12.79
C ILE A 153 -7.36 2.08 -13.17
N SER A 154 -6.40 1.55 -13.92
CA SER A 154 -6.40 0.13 -14.33
C SER A 154 -5.06 -0.51 -13.99
N PHE A 155 -5.10 -1.66 -13.36
CA PHE A 155 -3.95 -2.49 -12.97
C PHE A 155 -3.91 -3.71 -13.85
N LYS A 156 -2.76 -3.94 -14.51
CA LYS A 156 -2.53 -5.09 -15.36
C LYS A 156 -1.58 -6.04 -14.65
N PHE A 157 -1.92 -7.32 -14.60
CA PHE A 157 -1.15 -8.32 -13.87
C PHE A 157 -0.63 -9.43 -14.77
N LYS A 158 0.48 -10.04 -14.35
CA LYS A 158 1.01 -11.30 -14.85
C LYS A 158 0.74 -12.39 -13.82
N ILE A 159 0.19 -13.51 -14.24
CA ILE A 159 0.05 -14.70 -13.39
C ILE A 159 1.41 -15.37 -13.28
N ILE A 160 2.01 -15.31 -12.09
CA ILE A 160 3.28 -15.98 -11.77
C ILE A 160 3.05 -17.34 -11.12
N GLY A 161 1.91 -17.52 -10.44
CA GLY A 161 1.49 -18.77 -9.82
C GLY A 161 0.90 -19.81 -10.77
N ARG A 162 1.11 -19.68 -12.09
CA ARG A 162 0.46 -20.55 -13.08
C ARG A 162 0.81 -22.02 -12.89
N ASP A 163 2.10 -22.31 -12.68
CA ASP A 163 2.56 -23.68 -12.54
C ASP A 163 2.09 -24.32 -11.23
N PHE A 164 2.08 -23.53 -10.15
CA PHE A 164 1.46 -23.90 -8.88
C PHE A 164 -0.03 -24.24 -9.07
N LEU A 165 -0.81 -23.35 -9.67
CA LEU A 165 -2.24 -23.57 -9.89
C LEU A 165 -2.46 -24.82 -10.76
N LYS A 166 -1.72 -25.01 -11.85
CA LYS A 166 -1.79 -26.24 -12.66
C LYS A 166 -1.43 -27.51 -11.89
N SER A 167 -0.49 -27.42 -10.94
CA SER A 167 -0.09 -28.56 -10.11
C SER A 167 -1.21 -29.00 -9.17
N ILE A 168 -2.05 -28.08 -8.69
CA ILE A 168 -3.21 -28.37 -7.84
C ILE A 168 -4.27 -29.13 -8.65
N GLY A 169 -4.63 -28.65 -9.83
CA GLY A 169 -5.70 -29.24 -10.67
C GLY A 169 -5.37 -30.62 -11.23
N LYS A 170 -4.09 -30.97 -11.38
CA LYS A 170 -3.69 -32.35 -11.72
C LYS A 170 -4.11 -33.36 -10.63
N VAL A 171 -4.17 -32.90 -9.38
CA VAL A 171 -4.55 -33.73 -8.25
C VAL A 171 -6.07 -33.95 -8.22
N ASP A 172 -6.87 -32.96 -8.67
CA ASP A 172 -8.35 -33.02 -8.83
C ASP A 172 -8.83 -34.20 -9.70
N SER A 173 -8.04 -34.59 -10.70
CA SER A 173 -8.37 -35.74 -11.58
C SER A 173 -8.34 -37.12 -10.89
N LEU A 174 -7.83 -37.21 -9.66
CA LEU A 174 -7.64 -38.45 -8.92
C LEU A 174 -8.41 -38.42 -7.58
N LYS A 175 -9.74 -38.58 -7.66
CA LYS A 175 -10.70 -38.88 -6.56
C LYS A 175 -10.96 -37.73 -5.57
N PHE A 176 -12.07 -37.01 -5.75
CA PHE A 176 -12.61 -36.06 -4.77
C PHE A 176 -14.04 -36.40 -4.40
N ASN A 177 -14.26 -36.82 -3.15
CA ASN A 177 -15.60 -36.84 -2.55
C ASN A 177 -15.68 -36.07 -1.22
N LYS A 178 -14.57 -35.52 -0.70
CA LYS A 178 -14.54 -34.54 0.39
C LYS A 178 -13.18 -33.86 0.45
N ILE A 179 -13.18 -32.53 0.41
CA ILE A 179 -12.08 -31.70 0.89
C ILE A 179 -12.08 -31.86 2.42
N ASP A 180 -10.94 -32.22 3.01
CA ASP A 180 -10.81 -32.38 4.47
C ASP A 180 -9.46 -31.82 4.96
N SER A 181 -9.27 -31.83 6.28
CA SER A 181 -8.06 -31.34 6.93
C SER A 181 -6.76 -32.00 6.45
N PHE A 182 -6.83 -33.24 5.94
CA PHE A 182 -5.68 -33.93 5.39
C PHE A 182 -5.22 -33.29 4.07
N TRP A 183 -6.16 -32.91 3.22
CA TRP A 183 -5.87 -32.17 1.98
C TRP A 183 -5.28 -30.80 2.22
N LEU A 184 -5.82 -30.06 3.20
CA LEU A 184 -5.26 -28.77 3.60
C LEU A 184 -3.79 -28.91 4.00
N GLY A 185 -3.46 -29.91 4.83
CA GLY A 185 -2.08 -30.21 5.19
C GLY A 185 -1.20 -30.55 3.99
N PHE A 186 -1.69 -31.39 3.07
CA PHE A 186 -0.93 -31.81 1.89
C PHE A 186 -0.62 -30.65 0.93
N VAL A 187 -1.60 -29.78 0.65
CA VAL A 187 -1.41 -28.61 -0.22
C VAL A 187 -0.45 -27.62 0.42
N GLN A 188 -0.62 -27.36 1.73
CA GLN A 188 0.23 -26.47 2.49
C GLN A 188 1.69 -26.96 2.51
N GLU A 189 1.92 -28.23 2.80
CA GLU A 189 3.28 -28.79 2.89
C GLU A 189 3.97 -28.93 1.54
N LYS A 190 3.27 -29.41 0.53
CA LYS A 190 3.91 -29.83 -0.72
C LYS A 190 4.01 -28.73 -1.76
N TYR A 191 3.00 -27.86 -1.85
CA TYR A 191 2.90 -26.91 -2.95
C TYR A 191 3.10 -25.48 -2.46
N VAL A 192 2.47 -25.08 -1.35
CA VAL A 192 2.56 -23.70 -0.85
C VAL A 192 3.96 -23.40 -0.31
N LYS A 193 4.49 -24.25 0.59
CA LYS A 193 5.87 -24.09 1.10
C LYS A 193 6.95 -24.21 0.02
N TYR A 194 6.68 -24.96 -1.05
CA TYR A 194 7.65 -25.16 -2.14
C TYR A 194 7.65 -23.98 -3.13
N PHE A 195 6.49 -23.41 -3.43
CA PHE A 195 6.37 -22.28 -4.35
C PHE A 195 6.63 -20.92 -3.69
N PHE A 196 6.35 -20.78 -2.39
CA PHE A 196 6.40 -19.51 -1.69
C PHE A 196 7.36 -19.53 -0.50
N ASN A 197 7.99 -18.39 -0.22
CA ASN A 197 8.86 -18.22 0.95
C ASN A 197 8.02 -18.12 2.23
N ASN A 198 7.58 -19.26 2.78
CA ASN A 198 7.07 -19.50 4.14
C ASN A 198 5.93 -18.61 4.72
N ASN A 199 5.42 -17.61 3.99
CA ASN A 199 4.48 -16.62 4.54
C ASN A 199 3.04 -16.76 4.04
N LEU A 200 2.77 -17.73 3.16
CA LEU A 200 1.44 -17.99 2.63
C LEU A 200 0.86 -19.25 3.26
N GLU A 201 -0.34 -19.10 3.80
CA GLU A 201 -1.09 -20.18 4.45
C GLU A 201 -2.46 -20.27 3.81
N VAL A 202 -2.80 -21.47 3.32
CA VAL A 202 -4.18 -21.85 3.02
C VAL A 202 -4.83 -22.12 4.37
N LYS A 203 -5.73 -21.24 4.80
CA LYS A 203 -6.22 -21.24 6.19
C LYS A 203 -7.42 -22.14 6.39
N ASN A 204 -8.25 -22.30 5.37
CA ASN A 204 -9.53 -22.99 5.46
C ASN A 204 -9.88 -23.74 4.15
N GLU A 205 -11.00 -24.46 4.19
CA GLU A 205 -11.52 -25.19 3.03
C GLU A 205 -11.95 -24.24 1.89
N GLU A 206 -12.43 -23.03 2.22
CA GLU A 206 -12.85 -22.01 1.24
C GLU A 206 -11.67 -21.55 0.37
N ASP A 207 -10.50 -21.29 0.97
CA ASP A 207 -9.27 -20.94 0.25
C ASP A 207 -8.89 -22.04 -0.74
N LEU A 208 -9.04 -23.31 -0.33
CA LEU A 208 -8.74 -24.46 -1.18
C LEU A 208 -9.74 -24.59 -2.34
N GLU A 209 -11.03 -24.38 -2.09
CA GLU A 209 -12.06 -24.37 -3.11
C GLU A 209 -11.79 -23.29 -4.17
N VAL A 210 -11.39 -22.09 -3.74
CA VAL A 210 -11.01 -21.00 -4.65
C VAL A 210 -9.77 -21.39 -5.46
N LEU A 211 -8.75 -21.97 -4.84
CA LEU A 211 -7.55 -22.45 -5.54
C LEU A 211 -7.85 -23.53 -6.59
N LEU A 212 -8.73 -24.49 -6.27
CA LEU A 212 -9.17 -25.54 -7.20
C LEU A 212 -9.96 -24.95 -8.37
N ARG A 213 -10.90 -24.04 -8.09
CA ARG A 213 -11.64 -23.30 -9.12
C ARG A 213 -10.69 -22.55 -10.06
N LEU A 214 -9.75 -21.79 -9.51
CA LEU A 214 -8.76 -21.04 -10.27
C LEU A 214 -7.85 -21.94 -11.10
N SER A 215 -7.44 -23.08 -10.53
CA SER A 215 -6.66 -24.09 -11.23
C SER A 215 -7.37 -24.61 -12.47
N ASN A 216 -8.65 -24.94 -12.34
CA ASN A 216 -9.48 -25.41 -13.44
C ASN A 216 -9.60 -24.32 -14.51
N LEU A 217 -9.95 -23.08 -14.15
CA LEU A 217 -10.00 -21.95 -15.08
C LEU A 217 -8.70 -21.77 -15.87
N ILE A 218 -7.55 -21.86 -15.20
CA ILE A 218 -6.23 -21.70 -15.81
C ILE A 218 -5.82 -22.88 -16.70
N SER A 219 -6.34 -24.07 -16.42
CA SER A 219 -6.06 -25.27 -17.20
C SER A 219 -6.86 -25.30 -18.51
N TYR A 220 -8.08 -24.76 -18.53
CA TYR A 220 -8.93 -24.70 -19.73
C TYR A 220 -8.55 -23.56 -20.69
N GLU A 221 -8.03 -22.43 -20.19
CA GLU A 221 -7.63 -21.31 -21.05
C GLU A 221 -6.13 -21.38 -21.45
N GLU A 222 -5.83 -22.04 -22.58
CA GLU A 222 -4.46 -22.16 -23.13
C GLU A 222 -3.75 -20.80 -23.31
N ARG A 223 -4.52 -19.74 -23.54
CA ARG A 223 -4.04 -18.35 -23.71
C ARG A 223 -4.80 -17.39 -22.81
N LEU A 224 -4.77 -17.62 -21.49
CA LEU A 224 -5.23 -16.62 -20.53
C LEU A 224 -4.63 -15.25 -20.85
N LYS A 225 -5.51 -14.31 -21.20
CA LYS A 225 -5.15 -12.92 -21.29
C LYS A 225 -4.77 -12.42 -19.89
N LYS A 226 -3.88 -11.44 -19.84
CA LYS A 226 -3.34 -10.88 -18.60
C LYS A 226 -4.48 -10.29 -17.75
N PRO A 227 -4.68 -10.74 -16.49
CA PRO A 227 -5.71 -10.21 -15.62
C PRO A 227 -5.61 -8.70 -15.51
N THR A 228 -6.75 -8.02 -15.59
CA THR A 228 -6.81 -6.56 -15.48
C THR A 228 -7.91 -6.19 -14.51
N LEU A 229 -7.56 -5.47 -13.45
CA LEU A 229 -8.49 -4.87 -12.50
C LEU A 229 -8.60 -3.39 -12.79
N SER A 230 -9.81 -2.84 -12.87
CA SER A 230 -10.02 -1.41 -13.06
C SER A 230 -10.96 -0.85 -12.00
N ILE A 231 -10.67 0.36 -11.56
CA ILE A 231 -11.55 1.14 -10.70
C ILE A 231 -12.05 2.31 -11.53
N LEU A 232 -13.37 2.45 -11.66
CA LEU A 232 -14.01 3.57 -12.35
C LEU A 232 -15.07 4.16 -11.42
N ASN A 233 -14.94 5.44 -11.09
CA ASN A 233 -15.87 6.15 -10.20
C ASN A 233 -16.17 5.38 -8.90
N GLY A 234 -15.15 4.78 -8.30
CA GLY A 234 -15.32 4.01 -7.06
C GLY A 234 -15.65 2.53 -7.25
N VAL A 235 -15.99 2.10 -8.47
CA VAL A 235 -16.47 0.73 -8.73
C VAL A 235 -15.38 -0.13 -9.35
N PHE A 236 -15.19 -1.33 -8.79
CA PHE A 236 -14.29 -2.33 -9.34
C PHE A 236 -14.91 -3.04 -10.54
N SER A 237 -14.06 -3.31 -11.52
CA SER A 237 -14.41 -4.10 -12.68
C SER A 237 -13.20 -4.91 -13.13
N VAL A 238 -13.45 -6.13 -13.56
CA VAL A 238 -12.43 -6.93 -14.25
C VAL A 238 -12.56 -6.69 -15.75
N GLY A 239 -11.43 -6.72 -16.46
CA GLY A 239 -11.41 -6.63 -17.91
C GLY A 239 -12.30 -7.72 -18.52
N SER A 240 -13.17 -7.33 -19.47
CA SER A 240 -14.15 -8.20 -20.15
C SER A 240 -13.55 -9.40 -20.91
N ASN A 241 -12.23 -9.48 -20.96
CA ASN A 241 -11.47 -10.47 -21.71
C ASN A 241 -10.89 -11.57 -20.83
N THR A 242 -11.31 -11.66 -19.56
CA THR A 242 -10.87 -12.69 -18.62
C THR A 242 -12.06 -13.28 -17.89
N SER A 243 -12.01 -14.58 -17.61
CA SER A 243 -13.04 -15.30 -16.83
C SER A 243 -12.93 -15.06 -15.32
N PHE A 244 -12.01 -14.21 -14.87
CA PHE A 244 -11.81 -13.90 -13.46
C PHE A 244 -12.82 -12.87 -12.95
N THR A 245 -13.28 -13.10 -11.73
CA THR A 245 -14.03 -12.13 -10.92
C THR A 245 -13.08 -11.15 -10.21
N VAL A 246 -13.63 -10.12 -9.57
CA VAL A 246 -12.81 -9.20 -8.75
C VAL A 246 -12.19 -9.98 -7.60
N GLU A 247 -12.99 -10.81 -6.94
CA GLU A 247 -12.65 -11.67 -5.82
C GLU A 247 -11.52 -12.64 -6.19
N ASP A 248 -11.54 -13.20 -7.40
CA ASP A 248 -10.43 -14.02 -7.92
C ASP A 248 -9.11 -13.26 -7.97
N ILE A 249 -9.13 -12.02 -8.48
CA ILE A 249 -7.92 -11.19 -8.58
C ILE A 249 -7.41 -10.82 -7.19
N LEU A 250 -8.32 -10.44 -6.28
CA LEU A 250 -7.99 -10.12 -4.89
C LEU A 250 -7.36 -11.33 -4.17
N PHE A 251 -8.00 -12.49 -4.28
CA PHE A 251 -7.49 -13.74 -3.73
C PHE A 251 -6.09 -14.06 -4.27
N MET A 252 -5.90 -14.02 -5.59
CA MET A 252 -4.61 -14.31 -6.19
C MET A 252 -3.52 -13.28 -5.81
N LEU A 253 -3.87 -12.03 -5.52
CA LEU A 253 -2.91 -11.05 -4.99
C LEU A 253 -2.51 -11.38 -3.55
N ASN A 254 -3.48 -11.74 -2.70
CA ASN A 254 -3.23 -12.17 -1.32
C ASN A 254 -2.37 -13.43 -1.26
N PHE A 255 -2.52 -14.34 -2.22
CA PHE A 255 -1.70 -15.55 -2.37
C PHE A 255 -0.42 -15.34 -3.19
N GLU A 256 -0.03 -14.10 -3.50
CA GLU A 256 1.15 -13.76 -4.33
C GLU A 256 1.21 -14.50 -5.69
N LEU A 257 0.07 -14.93 -6.23
CA LEU A 257 -0.07 -15.63 -7.51
C LEU A 257 -0.04 -14.65 -8.70
N LEU A 258 -0.24 -13.36 -8.42
CA LEU A 258 -0.16 -12.27 -9.38
C LEU A 258 1.05 -11.36 -9.11
N LYS A 259 1.69 -10.91 -10.20
CA LYS A 259 2.66 -9.82 -10.20
C LYS A 259 2.09 -8.65 -11.00
N LEU A 260 2.15 -7.44 -10.45
CA LEU A 260 1.79 -6.24 -11.21
C LEU A 260 2.75 -6.07 -12.39
N GLU A 261 2.19 -5.86 -13.57
CA GLU A 261 2.94 -5.60 -14.80
C GLU A 261 2.94 -4.12 -15.13
N ASP A 262 1.78 -3.46 -15.01
CA ASP A 262 1.67 -2.03 -15.28
C ASP A 262 0.42 -1.41 -14.65
N VAL A 263 0.42 -0.10 -14.52
CA VAL A 263 -0.72 0.71 -14.10
C VAL A 263 -1.03 1.73 -15.16
N SER A 264 -2.32 1.89 -15.46
CA SER A 264 -2.80 2.78 -16.49
C SER A 264 -3.69 3.86 -15.88
N LEU A 265 -3.37 5.11 -16.20
CA LEU A 265 -4.16 6.29 -15.91
C LEU A 265 -4.67 6.92 -17.20
N TYR A 266 -5.66 7.80 -17.09
CA TYR A 266 -6.28 8.45 -18.25
C TYR A 266 -6.33 9.95 -17.98
N LYS A 267 -5.55 10.77 -18.70
CA LYS A 267 -5.60 12.24 -18.52
C LYS A 267 -6.98 12.77 -18.95
N LYS A 268 -7.47 13.83 -18.29
CA LYS A 268 -8.67 14.54 -18.74
C LYS A 268 -8.39 15.24 -20.08
N GLY A 269 -9.43 15.42 -20.89
CA GLY A 269 -9.33 16.07 -22.22
C GLY A 269 -8.56 15.29 -23.30
N LEU A 270 -7.66 14.37 -22.91
CA LEU A 270 -6.94 13.50 -23.82
C LEU A 270 -7.58 12.11 -23.80
N ASN A 271 -7.91 11.56 -24.97
CA ASN A 271 -8.31 10.15 -25.04
C ASN A 271 -7.09 9.20 -25.00
N LYS A 272 -6.00 9.66 -24.37
CA LYS A 272 -4.72 8.96 -24.29
C LYS A 272 -4.60 8.27 -22.94
N LYS A 273 -4.32 6.97 -23.00
CA LYS A 273 -3.91 6.15 -21.87
C LYS A 273 -2.45 6.49 -21.53
N LEU A 274 -2.17 6.78 -20.26
CA LEU A 274 -0.81 6.89 -19.73
C LEU A 274 -0.47 5.60 -19.00
N LEU A 275 0.53 4.89 -19.49
CA LEU A 275 1.13 3.78 -18.75
C LEU A 275 2.14 4.36 -17.76
N MET A 276 2.13 3.88 -16.52
CA MET A 276 3.09 4.34 -15.51
C MET A 276 4.51 4.02 -15.94
N SER A 277 4.72 2.87 -16.59
CA SER A 277 6.00 2.49 -17.21
C SER A 277 6.52 3.48 -18.26
N GLU A 278 5.64 4.28 -18.87
CA GLU A 278 5.98 5.29 -19.89
C GLU A 278 6.00 6.73 -19.33
N ALA A 279 5.56 6.93 -18.10
CA ALA A 279 5.54 8.24 -17.45
C ALA A 279 6.96 8.68 -17.05
N SER A 280 7.20 10.00 -16.98
CA SER A 280 8.47 10.51 -16.49
C SER A 280 8.71 10.09 -15.03
N SER A 281 9.97 9.94 -14.60
CA SER A 281 10.30 9.62 -13.20
C SER A 281 9.70 10.62 -12.20
N GLY A 282 9.57 11.89 -12.60
CA GLY A 282 8.87 12.92 -11.83
C GLY A 282 7.36 12.67 -11.71
N GLU A 283 6.68 12.36 -12.81
CA GLU A 283 5.25 12.00 -12.79
C GLU A 283 5.02 10.73 -11.96
N GLN A 284 5.86 9.70 -12.15
CA GLN A 284 5.79 8.47 -11.36
C GLN A 284 5.94 8.76 -9.87
N SER A 285 6.94 9.56 -9.49
CA SER A 285 7.21 9.94 -8.11
C SER A 285 6.00 10.62 -7.45
N ILE A 286 5.38 11.59 -8.13
CA ILE A 286 4.21 12.30 -7.61
C ILE A 286 3.04 11.35 -7.42
N ILE A 287 2.70 10.56 -8.46
CA ILE A 287 1.57 9.63 -8.43
C ILE A 287 1.79 8.58 -7.34
N MET A 288 2.96 7.95 -7.29
CA MET A 288 3.26 6.94 -6.28
C MET A 288 3.21 7.50 -4.87
N SER A 289 3.72 8.73 -4.65
CA SER A 289 3.64 9.39 -3.35
C SER A 289 2.19 9.63 -2.95
N MET A 290 1.36 10.17 -3.85
CA MET A 290 -0.06 10.44 -3.56
C MET A 290 -0.87 9.16 -3.33
N LEU A 291 -0.71 8.14 -4.17
CA LEU A 291 -1.36 6.84 -3.98
C LEU A 291 -0.91 6.18 -2.67
N GLY A 292 0.37 6.31 -2.33
CA GLY A 292 0.94 5.87 -1.07
C GLY A 292 0.28 6.55 0.13
N ILE A 293 0.20 7.88 0.13
CA ILE A 293 -0.50 8.68 1.16
C ILE A 293 -1.94 8.20 1.29
N ALA A 294 -2.69 8.17 0.18
CA ALA A 294 -4.10 7.76 0.18
C ALA A 294 -4.28 6.37 0.84
N SER A 295 -3.38 5.44 0.55
CA SER A 295 -3.43 4.08 1.12
C SER A 295 -3.22 4.02 2.64
N LYS A 296 -2.79 5.10 3.32
CA LYS A 296 -2.42 5.07 4.74
C LYS A 296 -2.88 6.27 5.58
N ILE A 297 -3.34 7.34 4.94
CA ILE A 297 -3.82 8.55 5.63
C ILE A 297 -5.04 8.22 6.50
N LYS A 298 -5.08 8.88 7.66
CA LYS A 298 -6.19 8.93 8.63
C LYS A 298 -5.99 10.16 9.52
N ASP A 299 -7.00 10.57 10.26
CA ASP A 299 -6.87 11.67 11.21
C ASP A 299 -5.76 11.39 12.24
N GLY A 300 -5.07 12.45 12.67
CA GLY A 300 -3.89 12.34 13.53
C GLY A 300 -2.66 11.67 12.88
N SER A 301 -2.57 11.67 11.55
CA SER A 301 -1.37 11.18 10.86
C SER A 301 -0.28 12.25 10.75
N LEU A 302 0.97 11.90 11.11
CA LEU A 302 2.16 12.66 10.74
C LEU A 302 2.73 12.13 9.43
N ILE A 303 2.74 12.96 8.39
CA ILE A 303 3.26 12.59 7.07
C ILE A 303 4.59 13.31 6.83
N CYS A 304 5.67 12.54 6.68
CA CYS A 304 6.99 13.05 6.34
C CYS A 304 7.35 12.71 4.89
N ILE A 305 7.57 13.74 4.07
CA ILE A 305 7.93 13.58 2.65
C ILE A 305 9.39 14.03 2.47
N SER A 306 10.22 13.16 1.90
CA SER A 306 11.58 13.53 1.48
C SER A 306 11.73 13.33 -0.01
N THR A 307 11.99 14.42 -0.73
CA THR A 307 12.36 14.46 -2.15
C THR A 307 13.86 14.28 -2.34
#